data_AF-A0A428FW54-F1
#
_entry.id   AF-A0A428FW54-F1
#
_cell.length_a   1.000
_cell.length_b   1.000
_cell.length_c   1.000
_cell.angle_alpha   90.00
_cell.angle_beta   90.00
_cell.angle_gamma   90.00
#
_symmetry.space_group_name_H-M   'P 1'
#
loop_
_entity.id
_entity.type
_entity.pdbx_description
1 polymer ?
#
loop_
_entity_poly.entity_id
_entity_poly.type
_entity_poly.pdbx_seq_one_letter_code
_entity_poly.pdbx_strand_id
1 'polypeptide(L)'
;MPSTIHWLDGSSHKIGDWEFDPVTGQLVDGKGGKPLISGVYRAYANSLRGIAHYKDLKSKWSSGGISSSEEIYLDAAQGSILSSSMATAARTGADEVSALAKKANQELQEIWSKIDFTSYTALAPYEVETLFASQGITQAQFIDTFQAETKQTATLMNASAQAFENMDKQLQEVIEKTVATDKQLGKEFRQWKEKM
;
A
#
# COMPACT_ATOMS: atom_id res chain seq x y z
N MET A 1 -2.66 -20.07 -6.20
CA MET A 1 -3.20 -18.82 -5.63
C MET A 1 -3.16 -18.97 -4.12
N PRO A 2 -2.72 -17.98 -3.33
CA PRO A 2 -2.87 -18.06 -1.88
C PRO A 2 -4.37 -17.89 -1.57
N SER A 3 -4.97 -18.94 -1.01
CA SER A 3 -6.42 -19.11 -0.86
C SER A 3 -6.99 -18.52 0.43
N THR A 4 -6.37 -17.51 1.01
CA THR A 4 -6.73 -17.07 2.36
C THR A 4 -7.39 -15.70 2.32
N ILE A 5 -8.72 -15.70 2.33
CA ILE A 5 -9.52 -14.52 2.70
C ILE A 5 -9.24 -14.27 4.20
N HIS A 6 -8.55 -13.18 4.51
CA HIS A 6 -8.34 -12.75 5.90
C HIS A 6 -9.46 -11.77 6.27
N TRP A 7 -10.31 -12.18 7.22
CA TRP A 7 -11.40 -11.35 7.75
C TRP A 7 -10.80 -10.31 8.71
N LEU A 8 -11.05 -9.03 8.44
CA LEU A 8 -10.61 -7.92 9.30
C LEU A 8 -11.61 -7.64 10.43
N ASP A 9 -12.89 -8.03 10.27
CA ASP A 9 -13.94 -7.96 11.29
C ASP A 9 -15.17 -8.81 10.87
N GLY A 10 -15.81 -9.52 11.81
CA GLY A 10 -17.09 -10.23 11.60
C GLY A 10 -17.04 -11.77 11.49
N SER A 11 -18.01 -12.43 12.15
CA SER A 11 -18.26 -13.89 12.14
C SER A 11 -19.44 -14.31 11.26
N SER A 12 -19.95 -13.41 10.41
CA SER A 12 -21.15 -13.63 9.60
C SER A 12 -20.82 -14.03 8.16
N HIS A 13 -21.51 -15.03 7.62
CA HIS A 13 -21.47 -15.39 6.21
C HIS A 13 -22.67 -14.84 5.42
N LYS A 14 -23.47 -13.94 6.02
CA LYS A 14 -24.68 -13.43 5.37
C LYS A 14 -24.32 -12.36 4.34
N ILE A 15 -24.75 -12.57 3.10
CA ILE A 15 -24.52 -11.62 1.99
C ILE A 15 -25.08 -10.21 2.30
N GLY A 16 -26.15 -10.13 3.09
CA GLY A 16 -26.80 -8.86 3.45
C GLY A 16 -26.10 -8.06 4.55
N ASP A 17 -25.03 -8.59 5.14
CA ASP A 17 -24.21 -7.83 6.10
C ASP A 17 -23.10 -7.03 5.39
N TRP A 18 -23.06 -7.07 4.05
CA TRP A 18 -22.06 -6.43 3.21
C TRP A 18 -22.71 -5.48 2.21
N GLU A 19 -22.08 -4.34 1.99
CA GLU A 19 -22.52 -3.36 1.01
C GLU A 19 -21.44 -3.19 -0.06
N PHE A 20 -21.86 -3.04 -1.31
CA PHE A 20 -20.95 -2.65 -2.37
C PHE A 20 -20.82 -1.13 -2.37
N ASP A 21 -19.61 -0.64 -2.14
CA ASP A 21 -19.28 0.77 -2.31
C ASP A 21 -18.96 1.03 -3.79
N PRO A 22 -19.84 1.75 -4.53
CA PRO A 22 -19.64 2.02 -5.94
C PRO A 22 -18.54 3.05 -6.21
N VAL A 23 -18.12 3.83 -5.21
CA VAL A 23 -17.05 4.83 -5.35
C VAL A 23 -15.70 4.13 -5.35
N THR A 24 -15.49 3.19 -4.43
CA THR A 24 -14.22 2.45 -4.31
C THR A 24 -14.22 1.13 -5.07
N GLY A 25 -15.39 0.63 -5.47
CA GLY A 25 -15.58 -0.68 -6.08
C GLY A 25 -15.35 -1.84 -5.11
N GLN A 26 -15.41 -1.58 -3.79
CA GLN A 26 -15.13 -2.57 -2.75
C GLN A 26 -16.41 -3.08 -2.09
N LEU A 27 -16.36 -4.32 -1.60
CA LEU A 27 -17.31 -4.75 -0.58
C LEU A 27 -16.84 -4.21 0.77
N VAL A 28 -17.74 -3.53 1.46
CA VAL A 28 -17.52 -2.97 2.80
C VAL A 28 -18.43 -3.65 3.81
N ASP A 29 -18.04 -3.63 5.08
CA ASP A 29 -18.94 -4.04 6.15
C ASP A 29 -20.17 -3.11 6.23
N GLY A 30 -21.35 -3.68 6.44
CA GLY A 30 -22.61 -2.92 6.58
C GLY A 30 -22.78 -2.24 7.96
N LYS A 31 -21.75 -2.22 8.81
CA LYS A 31 -21.79 -1.71 10.19
C LYS A 31 -20.84 -0.53 10.45
N GLY A 32 -20.11 -0.09 9.43
CA GLY A 32 -19.01 0.86 9.58
C GLY A 32 -18.24 1.15 8.30
N GLY A 33 -18.59 0.53 7.16
CA GLY A 33 -18.06 0.88 5.84
C GLY A 33 -16.58 0.53 5.65
N LYS A 34 -16.00 -0.33 6.50
CA LYS A 34 -14.59 -0.74 6.33
C LYS A 34 -14.49 -1.71 5.15
N PRO A 35 -13.48 -1.55 4.28
CA PRO A 35 -13.23 -2.52 3.21
C PRO A 35 -12.96 -3.92 3.76
N LEU A 36 -13.60 -4.93 3.17
CA LEU A 36 -13.36 -6.35 3.50
C LEU A 36 -11.96 -6.82 3.10
N ILE A 37 -11.37 -6.17 2.11
CA ILE A 37 -10.01 -6.41 1.64
C ILE A 37 -9.16 -5.17 1.88
N SER A 38 -7.97 -5.36 2.43
CA SER A 38 -7.01 -4.26 2.58
C SER A 38 -6.65 -3.68 1.21
N GLY A 39 -6.36 -2.38 1.16
CA GLY A 39 -5.89 -1.71 -0.04
C GLY A 39 -4.59 -2.32 -0.56
N VAL A 40 -3.71 -2.80 0.32
CA VAL A 40 -2.51 -3.55 -0.07
C VAL A 40 -2.88 -4.82 -0.84
N TYR A 41 -3.83 -5.60 -0.36
CA TYR A 41 -4.29 -6.80 -1.06
C TYR A 41 -4.96 -6.45 -2.39
N ARG A 42 -5.74 -5.36 -2.43
CA ARG A 42 -6.32 -4.85 -3.68
C ARG A 42 -5.25 -4.47 -4.70
N ALA A 43 -4.21 -3.74 -4.28
CA ALA A 43 -3.08 -3.38 -5.12
C ALA A 43 -2.36 -4.62 -5.66
N TYR A 44 -2.14 -5.62 -4.80
CA TYR A 44 -1.57 -6.90 -5.19
C TYR A 44 -2.46 -7.67 -6.19
N ALA A 45 -3.76 -7.75 -5.96
CA ALA A 45 -4.70 -8.40 -6.87
C ALA A 45 -4.78 -7.70 -8.24
N ASN A 46 -4.70 -6.36 -8.25
CA ASN A 46 -4.61 -5.58 -9.49
C ASN A 46 -3.32 -5.90 -10.25
N SER A 47 -2.18 -6.07 -9.55
CA SER A 47 -0.93 -6.52 -10.14
C SER A 47 -1.06 -7.86 -10.84
N LEU A 48 -1.65 -8.85 -10.16
CA LEU A 48 -1.87 -10.18 -10.73
C LEU A 48 -2.73 -10.13 -11.99
N ARG A 49 -3.76 -9.27 -12.02
CA ARG A 49 -4.57 -9.05 -13.23
C ARG A 49 -3.75 -8.42 -14.36
N GLY A 50 -2.92 -7.43 -14.05
CA GLY A 50 -2.01 -6.82 -15.03
C GLY A 50 -1.05 -7.83 -15.65
N ILE A 51 -0.43 -8.67 -14.82
CA ILE A 51 0.47 -9.74 -15.27
C ILE A 51 -0.27 -10.79 -16.09
N ALA A 52 -1.47 -11.19 -15.67
CA ALA A 52 -2.28 -12.17 -16.41
C ALA A 52 -2.66 -11.64 -17.80
N HIS A 53 -3.09 -10.38 -17.88
CA HIS A 53 -3.38 -9.71 -19.15
C HIS A 53 -2.14 -9.63 -20.05
N TYR A 54 -0.98 -9.28 -19.50
CA TYR A 54 0.28 -9.31 -20.22
C TYR A 54 0.62 -10.72 -20.76
N LYS A 55 0.46 -11.77 -19.96
CA LYS A 55 0.70 -13.16 -20.39
C LYS A 55 -0.21 -13.58 -21.54
N ASP A 56 -1.48 -13.19 -21.51
CA ASP A 56 -2.43 -13.45 -22.60
C ASP A 56 -2.01 -12.75 -23.90
N LEU A 57 -1.62 -11.47 -23.82
CA LEU A 57 -1.09 -10.71 -24.96
C LEU A 57 0.18 -11.35 -25.52
N LYS A 58 1.14 -11.68 -24.65
CA LYS A 58 2.40 -12.34 -25.05
C LYS A 58 2.11 -13.65 -25.78
N SER A 59 1.22 -14.49 -25.24
CA SER A 59 0.83 -15.76 -25.87
C SER A 59 0.22 -15.57 -27.26
N LYS A 60 -0.59 -14.54 -27.46
CA LYS A 60 -1.19 -14.23 -28.78
C LYS A 60 -0.12 -13.82 -29.78
N TRP A 61 0.83 -12.98 -29.38
CA TRP A 61 1.92 -12.53 -30.24
C TRP A 61 2.97 -13.61 -30.52
N SER A 62 3.18 -14.55 -29.59
CA SER A 62 4.10 -15.67 -29.79
C SER A 62 3.72 -16.63 -30.92
N SER A 63 2.44 -16.65 -31.34
CA SER A 63 1.94 -17.59 -32.36
C SER A 63 2.58 -17.41 -33.76
N GLY A 64 3.19 -16.26 -34.05
CA GLY A 64 3.92 -15.98 -35.30
C GLY A 64 5.46 -16.06 -35.19
N GLY A 65 6.00 -16.41 -34.02
CA GLY A 65 7.41 -16.20 -33.67
C GLY A 65 7.65 -14.76 -33.19
N ILE A 66 8.42 -14.62 -32.10
CA ILE A 66 8.78 -13.31 -31.51
C ILE A 66 10.18 -12.96 -32.01
N SER A 67 10.35 -11.77 -32.58
CA SER A 67 11.68 -11.23 -32.88
C SER A 67 12.38 -10.78 -31.60
N SER A 68 13.72 -10.70 -31.61
CA SER A 68 14.47 -10.21 -30.44
C SER A 68 14.03 -8.80 -29.99
N SER A 69 13.60 -7.94 -30.91
CA SER A 69 13.06 -6.61 -30.57
C SER A 69 11.70 -6.69 -29.87
N GLU A 70 10.85 -7.63 -30.27
CA GLU A 70 9.55 -7.88 -29.64
C GLU A 70 9.72 -8.48 -28.24
N GLU A 71 10.76 -9.31 -28.03
CA GLU A 71 11.12 -9.86 -26.72
C GLU A 71 11.54 -8.75 -25.74
N ILE A 72 12.40 -7.83 -26.15
CA ILE A 72 12.81 -6.66 -25.34
C ILE A 72 11.60 -5.80 -24.96
N TYR A 73 10.68 -5.55 -25.90
CA TYR A 73 9.48 -4.76 -25.63
C TYR A 73 8.54 -5.45 -24.63
N LEU A 74 8.40 -6.78 -24.72
CA LEU A 74 7.60 -7.57 -23.80
C LEU A 74 8.20 -7.61 -22.39
N ASP A 75 9.52 -7.76 -22.28
CA ASP A 75 10.21 -7.75 -20.99
C ASP A 75 10.14 -6.35 -20.33
N ALA A 76 10.26 -5.29 -21.13
CA ALA A 76 10.00 -3.92 -20.69
C ALA A 76 8.56 -3.76 -20.16
N ALA A 77 7.55 -4.25 -20.89
CA ALA A 77 6.16 -4.19 -20.46
C ALA A 77 5.91 -4.97 -19.17
N GLN A 78 6.50 -6.17 -19.04
CA GLN A 78 6.41 -6.96 -17.81
C GLN A 78 7.09 -6.27 -16.63
N GLY A 79 8.30 -5.75 -16.84
CA GLY A 79 9.06 -5.01 -15.83
C GLY A 79 8.31 -3.79 -15.33
N SER A 80 7.74 -3.00 -16.24
CA SER A 80 6.90 -1.85 -15.92
C SER A 80 5.65 -2.21 -15.10
N ILE A 81 4.96 -3.31 -15.45
CA ILE A 81 3.78 -3.75 -14.69
C ILE A 81 4.18 -4.15 -13.27
N LEU A 82 5.28 -4.88 -13.12
CA LEU A 82 5.75 -5.35 -11.81
C LEU A 82 6.22 -4.19 -10.93
N SER A 83 7.04 -3.28 -11.45
CA SER A 83 7.60 -2.16 -10.69
C SER A 83 6.51 -1.20 -10.21
N SER A 84 5.60 -0.81 -11.11
CA SER A 84 4.48 0.08 -10.80
C SER A 84 3.53 -0.54 -9.78
N SER A 85 3.30 -1.85 -9.88
CA SER A 85 2.48 -2.59 -8.91
C SER A 85 3.10 -2.59 -7.51
N MET A 86 4.40 -2.79 -7.40
CA MET A 86 5.12 -2.79 -6.12
C MET A 86 5.12 -1.41 -5.49
N ALA A 87 5.37 -0.35 -6.27
CA ALA A 87 5.26 1.03 -5.81
C ALA A 87 3.84 1.35 -5.31
N THR A 88 2.81 0.96 -6.07
CA THR A 88 1.41 1.18 -5.68
C THR A 88 1.05 0.46 -4.38
N ALA A 89 1.46 -0.80 -4.22
CA ALA A 89 1.18 -1.57 -3.01
C ALA A 89 1.90 -0.99 -1.79
N ALA A 90 3.17 -0.59 -1.94
CA ALA A 90 3.93 0.03 -0.87
C ALA A 90 3.34 1.38 -0.45
N ARG A 91 2.98 2.23 -1.42
CA ARG A 91 2.29 3.51 -1.16
C ARG A 91 0.96 3.29 -0.45
N THR A 92 0.13 2.36 -0.93
CA THR A 92 -1.16 2.05 -0.31
C THR A 92 -0.97 1.61 1.15
N GLY A 93 0.02 0.74 1.43
CA GLY A 93 0.31 0.31 2.78
C GLY A 93 0.81 1.44 3.68
N ALA A 94 1.63 2.34 3.16
CA ALA A 94 2.10 3.52 3.90
C ALA A 94 0.96 4.50 4.23
N ASP A 95 0.04 4.72 3.30
CA ASP A 95 -1.13 5.57 3.50
C ASP A 95 -2.08 4.95 4.55
N GLU A 96 -2.33 3.65 4.48
CA GLU A 96 -3.14 2.91 5.48
C GLU A 96 -2.54 2.99 6.88
N VAL A 97 -1.23 2.73 7.02
CA VAL A 97 -0.54 2.84 8.32
C VAL A 97 -0.58 4.27 8.84
N SER A 98 -0.40 5.27 7.99
CA SER A 98 -0.46 6.69 8.38
C SER A 98 -1.86 7.08 8.87
N ALA A 99 -2.91 6.62 8.18
CA ALA A 99 -4.29 6.84 8.59
C ALA A 99 -4.61 6.15 9.93
N LEU A 100 -4.16 4.90 10.10
CA LEU A 100 -4.33 4.15 11.34
C LEU A 100 -3.59 4.82 12.51
N ALA A 101 -2.35 5.23 12.31
CA ALA A 101 -1.57 5.95 13.31
C ALA A 101 -2.28 7.25 13.74
N LYS A 102 -2.81 8.02 12.78
CA LYS A 102 -3.57 9.24 13.08
C LYS A 102 -4.80 8.93 13.93
N LYS A 103 -5.59 7.93 13.54
CA LYS A 103 -6.81 7.53 14.26
C LYS A 103 -6.49 7.03 15.67
N ALA A 104 -5.52 6.14 15.82
CA ALA A 104 -5.15 5.59 17.11
C ALA A 104 -4.63 6.67 18.08
N ASN A 105 -3.84 7.63 17.57
CA ASN A 105 -3.39 8.77 18.37
C ASN A 105 -4.54 9.67 18.83
N GLN A 106 -5.58 9.86 17.99
CA GLN A 106 -6.78 10.62 18.36
C GLN A 106 -7.59 9.87 19.43
N GLU A 107 -7.89 8.60 19.23
CA GLU A 107 -8.64 7.78 20.18
C GLU A 107 -7.93 7.71 21.54
N LEU A 108 -6.61 7.62 21.54
CA LEU A 108 -5.83 7.60 22.78
C LEU A 108 -5.88 8.93 23.53
N GLN A 109 -5.83 10.06 22.82
CA GLN A 109 -6.05 11.38 23.43
C GLN A 109 -7.46 11.52 24.01
N GLU A 110 -8.48 11.01 23.32
CA GLU A 110 -9.85 11.00 23.82
C GLU A 110 -9.99 10.16 25.09
N ILE A 111 -9.39 8.97 25.13
CA ILE A 111 -9.37 8.12 26.33
C ILE A 111 -8.68 8.85 27.49
N TRP A 112 -7.52 9.47 27.25
CA TRP A 112 -6.82 10.24 28.27
C TRP A 112 -7.65 11.40 28.82
N SER A 113 -8.36 12.13 27.96
CA SER A 113 -9.23 13.26 28.35
C SER A 113 -10.44 12.84 29.20
N LYS A 114 -10.81 11.56 29.19
CA LYS A 114 -11.92 11.01 30.00
C LYS A 114 -11.49 10.64 31.41
N ILE A 115 -10.20 10.68 31.73
CA ILE A 115 -9.71 10.43 33.08
C ILE A 115 -10.11 11.63 33.95
N ASP A 116 -11.07 11.41 34.85
CA ASP A 116 -11.54 12.41 35.80
C ASP A 116 -10.78 12.29 37.13
N PHE A 117 -9.70 13.07 37.26
CA PHE A 117 -8.93 13.18 38.50
C PHE A 117 -9.70 13.91 39.62
N THR A 118 -10.84 14.55 39.32
CA THR A 118 -11.63 15.32 40.30
C THR A 118 -12.67 14.48 41.05
N SER A 119 -12.90 13.24 40.59
CA SER A 119 -13.85 12.31 41.18
C SER A 119 -13.50 11.87 42.62
N TYR A 120 -12.27 12.11 43.08
CA TYR A 120 -11.79 11.78 44.43
C TYR A 120 -11.79 13.00 45.35
N THR A 121 -12.91 13.25 46.05
CA THR A 121 -13.07 14.43 46.90
C THR A 121 -12.26 14.41 48.21
N ALA A 122 -11.66 13.27 48.56
CA ALA A 122 -10.86 13.11 49.78
C ALA A 122 -9.42 13.66 49.63
N LEU A 123 -8.98 13.92 48.40
CA LEU A 123 -7.64 14.37 48.05
C LEU A 123 -7.73 15.61 47.15
N ALA A 124 -6.71 16.46 47.17
CA ALA A 124 -6.61 17.52 46.19
C ALA A 124 -6.29 16.94 44.79
N PRO A 125 -6.71 17.57 43.67
CA PRO A 125 -6.51 17.03 42.33
C PRO A 125 -5.06 16.62 42.01
N TYR A 126 -4.08 17.42 42.44
CA TYR A 126 -2.66 17.12 42.22
C TYR A 126 -2.17 15.87 42.99
N GLU A 127 -2.78 15.55 44.13
CA GLU A 127 -2.44 14.35 44.92
C GLU A 127 -2.96 13.09 44.21
N VAL A 128 -4.14 13.18 43.61
CA VAL A 128 -4.71 12.13 42.76
C VAL A 128 -3.82 11.91 41.54
N GLU A 129 -3.45 12.98 40.83
CA GLU A 129 -2.52 12.90 39.69
C GLU A 129 -1.19 12.25 40.08
N THR A 130 -0.63 12.61 41.23
CA THR A 130 0.63 12.03 41.74
C THR A 130 0.48 10.53 42.06
N LEU A 131 -0.65 10.11 42.64
CA LEU A 131 -0.92 8.69 42.90
C LEU A 131 -1.03 7.89 41.60
N PHE A 132 -1.74 8.41 40.59
CA PHE A 132 -1.83 7.78 39.27
C PHE A 132 -0.45 7.71 38.60
N ALA A 133 0.33 8.79 38.66
CA ALA A 133 1.71 8.81 38.18
C ALA A 133 2.60 7.78 38.88
N SER A 134 2.41 7.55 40.20
CA SER A 134 3.14 6.52 40.94
C SER A 134 2.87 5.08 40.45
N GLN A 135 1.71 4.86 39.81
CA GLN A 135 1.34 3.60 39.17
C GLN A 135 1.71 3.54 37.68
N GLY A 136 2.45 4.54 37.18
CA GLY A 136 2.85 4.65 35.78
C GLY A 136 1.78 5.24 34.86
N ILE A 137 0.70 5.79 35.40
CA ILE A 137 -0.36 6.44 34.62
C ILE A 137 0.04 7.91 34.43
N THR A 138 0.93 8.13 33.46
CA THR A 138 1.38 9.48 33.06
C THR A 138 1.08 9.74 31.59
N GLN A 139 0.88 11.02 31.25
CA GLN A 139 0.67 11.42 29.87
C GLN A 139 1.87 11.04 28.99
N ALA A 140 3.10 11.17 29.52
CA ALA A 140 4.32 10.80 28.81
C ALA A 140 4.37 9.29 28.46
N GLN A 141 3.98 8.43 29.39
CA GLN A 141 3.97 6.98 29.16
C GLN A 141 2.85 6.54 28.22
N PHE A 142 1.65 7.10 28.38
CA PHE A 142 0.51 6.66 27.58
C PHE A 142 0.40 7.38 26.23
N ILE A 143 0.47 8.71 26.22
CA ILE A 143 0.31 9.50 24.99
C ILE A 143 1.62 9.61 24.23
N ASP A 144 2.65 10.17 24.86
CA ASP A 144 3.83 10.61 24.12
C ASP A 144 4.64 9.43 23.57
N THR A 145 4.78 8.36 24.36
CA THR A 145 5.45 7.12 23.93
C THR A 145 4.74 6.49 22.73
N PHE A 146 3.41 6.33 22.82
CA PHE A 146 2.61 5.76 21.74
C PHE A 146 2.65 6.62 20.46
N GLN A 147 2.58 7.95 20.61
CA GLN A 147 2.73 8.88 19.50
C GLN A 147 4.11 8.78 18.84
N ALA A 148 5.18 8.63 19.63
CA ALA A 148 6.52 8.47 19.11
C ALA A 148 6.66 7.16 18.31
N GLU A 149 6.19 6.04 18.85
CA GLU A 149 6.22 4.73 18.19
C GLU A 149 5.43 4.73 16.88
N THR A 150 4.15 5.16 16.92
CA THR A 150 3.29 5.17 15.73
C THR A 150 3.81 6.11 14.66
N LYS A 151 4.38 7.27 15.03
CA LYS A 151 5.03 8.20 14.10
C LYS A 151 6.28 7.58 13.48
N GLN A 152 7.09 6.85 14.26
CA GLN A 152 8.26 6.14 13.73
C GLN A 152 7.83 5.08 12.71
N THR A 153 6.83 4.26 13.04
CA THR A 153 6.30 3.24 12.12
C THR A 153 5.77 3.87 10.82
N ALA A 154 4.97 4.93 10.91
CA ALA A 154 4.47 5.64 9.72
C ALA A 154 5.61 6.25 8.88
N THR A 155 6.67 6.74 9.53
CA THR A 155 7.85 7.28 8.85
C THR A 155 8.61 6.19 8.08
N LEU A 156 8.85 5.03 8.69
CA LEU A 156 9.52 3.90 8.05
C LEU A 156 8.71 3.36 6.86
N MET A 157 7.39 3.26 7.00
CA MET A 157 6.51 2.83 5.93
C MET A 157 6.52 3.82 4.75
N ASN A 158 6.46 5.13 5.02
CA ASN A 158 6.57 6.15 3.98
C ASN A 158 7.93 6.12 3.26
N ALA A 159 9.03 5.93 4.01
CA ALA A 159 10.36 5.78 3.41
C ALA A 159 10.45 4.54 2.49
N SER A 160 9.84 3.42 2.91
CA SER A 160 9.73 2.22 2.08
C SER A 160 8.93 2.47 0.80
N ALA A 161 7.77 3.13 0.90
CA ALA A 161 6.97 3.51 -0.27
C ALA A 161 7.76 4.38 -1.27
N GLN A 162 8.46 5.40 -0.76
CA GLN A 162 9.32 6.27 -1.59
C GLN A 162 10.45 5.48 -2.26
N ALA A 163 11.04 4.49 -1.58
CA ALA A 163 12.07 3.64 -2.19
C ALA A 163 11.52 2.84 -3.37
N PHE A 164 10.32 2.26 -3.25
CA PHE A 164 9.67 1.55 -4.36
C PHE A 164 9.28 2.48 -5.51
N GLU A 165 8.82 3.70 -5.23
CA GLU A 165 8.50 4.69 -6.27
C GLU A 165 9.75 5.17 -7.01
N ASN A 166 10.84 5.39 -6.31
CA ASN A 166 12.12 5.74 -6.92
C ASN A 166 12.63 4.60 -7.80
N MET A 167 12.50 3.36 -7.32
CA MET A 167 12.86 2.17 -8.10
C MET A 167 11.98 2.02 -9.35
N ASP A 168 10.66 2.26 -9.23
CA ASP A 168 9.75 2.27 -10.39
C ASP A 168 10.19 3.30 -11.41
N LYS A 169 10.43 4.55 -10.99
CA LYS A 169 10.92 5.61 -11.87
C LYS A 169 12.23 5.22 -12.57
N GLN A 170 13.21 4.69 -11.84
CA GLN A 170 14.47 4.24 -12.42
C GLN A 170 14.29 3.12 -13.44
N LEU A 171 13.39 2.17 -13.17
CA LEU A 171 13.08 1.09 -14.11
C LEU A 171 12.40 1.63 -15.37
N GLN A 172 11.45 2.56 -15.25
CA GLN A 172 10.83 3.23 -16.40
C GLN A 172 11.88 3.95 -17.26
N GLU A 173 12.79 4.71 -16.64
CA GLU A 173 13.86 5.42 -17.37
C GLU A 173 14.79 4.45 -18.12
N VAL A 174 15.13 3.31 -17.52
CA VAL A 174 15.96 2.27 -18.18
C VAL A 174 15.19 1.60 -19.31
N ILE A 175 13.92 1.29 -19.12
CA ILE A 175 13.03 0.74 -20.15
C ILE A 175 12.95 1.68 -21.35
N GLU A 176 12.66 2.96 -21.12
CA GLU A 176 12.54 3.97 -22.18
C GLU A 176 13.84 4.11 -22.97
N LYS A 177 14.99 4.16 -22.29
CA LYS A 177 16.31 4.21 -22.95
C LYS A 177 16.58 2.95 -23.77
N THR A 178 16.23 1.78 -23.26
CA THR A 178 16.43 0.50 -23.94
C THR A 178 15.60 0.43 -25.21
N VAL A 179 14.31 0.78 -25.14
CA VAL A 179 13.40 0.82 -26.29
C VAL A 179 13.86 1.86 -27.33
N ALA A 180 14.31 3.05 -26.88
CA ALA A 180 14.83 4.07 -27.79
C ALA A 180 16.09 3.62 -28.52
N THR A 181 17.01 2.95 -27.81
CA THR A 181 18.25 2.41 -28.38
C THR A 181 17.96 1.32 -29.41
N ASP A 182 17.07 0.38 -29.09
CA ASP A 182 16.65 -0.68 -30.02
C ASP A 182 16.05 -0.11 -31.31
N LYS A 183 15.14 0.87 -31.18
CA LYS A 183 14.52 1.56 -32.32
C LYS A 183 15.56 2.23 -33.23
N GLN A 184 16.59 2.83 -32.63
CA GLN A 184 17.69 3.48 -33.36
C GLN A 184 18.53 2.43 -34.10
N LEU A 185 18.94 1.34 -33.45
CA LEU A 185 19.68 0.24 -34.07
C LEU A 185 18.90 -0.38 -35.23
N GLY A 186 17.59 -0.60 -35.07
CA GLY A 186 16.73 -1.10 -36.14
C GLY A 186 16.65 -0.15 -37.34
N LYS A 187 16.76 1.17 -37.14
CA LYS A 187 16.87 2.15 -38.23
C LYS A 187 18.24 2.04 -38.94
N GLU A 188 19.32 1.96 -38.18
CA GLU A 188 20.69 1.84 -38.72
C GLU A 188 20.88 0.57 -39.54
N PHE A 189 20.36 -0.58 -39.09
CA PHE A 189 20.44 -1.83 -39.86
C PHE A 189 19.68 -1.76 -41.18
N ARG A 190 18.50 -1.11 -41.22
CA ARG A 190 17.77 -0.88 -42.48
C ARG A 190 18.57 -0.02 -43.45
N GLN A 191 19.16 1.07 -42.96
CA GLN A 191 20.03 1.94 -43.77
C GLN A 191 21.29 1.23 -44.27
N TRP A 192 21.88 0.35 -43.47
CA TRP A 192 23.02 -0.44 -43.88
C TRP A 192 22.64 -1.45 -44.98
N LYS A 193 21.50 -2.12 -44.84
CA LYS A 193 20.97 -3.04 -45.86
C LYS A 193 20.63 -2.36 -47.18
N GLU A 194 20.19 -1.10 -47.17
CA GLU A 194 19.94 -0.30 -48.38
C GLU A 194 21.23 0.11 -49.11
N LYS A 195 22.38 0.10 -48.42
CA LYS A 195 23.70 0.43 -48.98
C LYS A 195 24.48 -0.80 -49.47
N MET A 196 23.94 -2.00 -49.29
CA MET A 196 24.48 -3.27 -49.80
C MET A 196 23.69 -3.72 -51.03
#